data_AF-A0A1Y4QSG4-F1
#
_entry.id   AF-A0A1Y4QSG4-F1
#
_cell.length_a   1.000
_cell.length_b   1.000
_cell.length_c   1.000
_cell.angle_alpha   90.00
_cell.angle_beta   90.00
_cell.angle_gamma   90.00
#
_symmetry.space_group_name_H-M   'P 1'
#
loop_
_entity.id
_entity.type
_entity.pdbx_description
1 polymer ?
#
loop_
_entity_poly.entity_id
_entity_poly.type
_entity_poly.pdbx_seq_one_letter_code
_entity_poly.pdbx_strand_id
1 'polypeptide(L)'
;MAKITVDIEKIKENLQNIGYEITDCIERNNNGKNWQFKFSNSGAIVTIYDSNVVKNSVVNGKCDSEEREKLKMIVDGFKSNEILLKDINKTIVNIIRSKKEDYFYDFKEILHKDNEQLLHDILCLSNNLENKDAYLIIGVRDDYEVIGINDEWKSNNIYDFIKSLKFAGDRRPNIQIDEIYFKYKKIMVIKCVASSDVPFYLEKRYKGINDHQIYTRVGDTNTPRNQHASYNDIERLWSFHFNKK
;
A
#
# COMPACT_ATOMS: atom_id res chain seq x y z
N MET A 1 -19.25 -23.97 -25.40
CA MET A 1 -18.59 -22.93 -24.59
C MET A 1 -17.17 -22.76 -25.10
N ALA A 2 -16.74 -21.53 -25.41
CA ALA A 2 -15.36 -21.27 -25.83
C ALA A 2 -14.39 -21.68 -24.71
N LYS A 3 -13.21 -22.21 -25.07
CA LYS A 3 -12.17 -22.56 -24.10
C LYS A 3 -11.68 -21.27 -23.43
N ILE A 4 -11.74 -21.18 -22.11
CA ILE A 4 -11.02 -20.17 -21.36
C ILE A 4 -9.54 -20.54 -21.45
N THR A 5 -8.77 -19.74 -22.18
CA THR A 5 -7.31 -19.89 -22.19
C THR A 5 -6.79 -19.31 -20.88
N VAL A 6 -6.26 -20.17 -20.02
CA VAL A 6 -5.60 -19.74 -18.79
C VAL A 6 -4.28 -19.07 -19.16
N ASP A 7 -4.16 -17.77 -18.89
CA ASP A 7 -2.93 -17.02 -19.07
C ASP A 7 -2.01 -17.21 -17.86
N ILE A 8 -1.19 -18.26 -17.94
CA ILE A 8 -0.33 -18.65 -16.83
C ILE A 8 0.79 -17.65 -16.54
N GLU A 9 1.31 -16.97 -17.57
CA GLU A 9 2.35 -15.95 -17.39
C GLU A 9 1.78 -14.71 -16.70
N LYS A 10 0.56 -14.29 -17.04
CA LYS A 10 -0.13 -13.22 -16.30
C LYS A 10 -0.37 -13.58 -14.84
N ILE A 11 -0.81 -14.82 -14.55
CA ILE A 11 -1.01 -15.26 -13.15
C ILE A 11 0.32 -15.28 -12.38
N LYS A 12 1.38 -15.77 -13.02
CA LYS A 12 2.74 -15.77 -12.45
C LYS A 12 3.22 -14.35 -12.15
N GLU A 13 3.05 -13.41 -13.08
CA GLU A 13 3.36 -12.00 -12.87
C GLU A 13 2.54 -11.42 -11.70
N ASN A 14 1.24 -11.69 -11.65
CA ASN A 14 0.37 -11.24 -10.56
C ASN A 14 0.83 -11.79 -9.19
N LEU A 15 1.19 -13.08 -9.11
CA LEU A 15 1.72 -13.69 -7.89
C LEU A 15 3.03 -13.01 -7.43
N GLN A 16 3.90 -12.65 -8.38
CA GLN A 16 5.12 -11.91 -8.08
C GLN A 16 4.83 -10.46 -7.64
N ASN A 17 3.86 -9.80 -8.29
CA ASN A 17 3.45 -8.42 -8.00
C ASN A 17 2.71 -8.26 -6.67
N ILE A 18 2.21 -9.36 -6.08
CA ILE A 18 1.74 -9.39 -4.69
C ILE A 18 2.83 -9.87 -3.72
N GLY A 19 4.04 -10.23 -4.17
CA GLY A 19 5.16 -10.49 -3.28
C GLY A 19 5.50 -11.97 -3.02
N TYR A 20 4.88 -12.92 -3.72
CA TYR A 20 5.38 -14.29 -3.73
C TYR A 20 6.67 -14.38 -4.55
N GLU A 21 7.64 -15.16 -4.07
CA GLU A 21 8.89 -15.42 -4.77
C GLU A 21 8.86 -16.83 -5.35
N ILE A 22 8.52 -16.94 -6.64
CA ILE A 22 8.35 -18.21 -7.33
C ILE A 22 9.72 -18.86 -7.52
N THR A 23 9.93 -20.03 -6.91
CA THR A 23 11.13 -20.84 -7.11
C THR A 23 10.99 -21.78 -8.30
N ASP A 24 9.77 -22.25 -8.56
CA ASP A 24 9.51 -23.30 -9.53
C ASP A 24 8.08 -23.17 -10.05
N CYS A 25 7.90 -23.43 -11.35
CA CYS A 25 6.61 -23.51 -12.03
C CYS A 25 6.65 -24.72 -12.96
N ILE A 26 6.12 -25.84 -12.51
CA ILE A 26 6.15 -27.11 -13.24
C ILE A 26 4.84 -27.31 -13.99
N GLU A 27 4.90 -27.43 -15.31
CA GLU A 27 3.77 -27.93 -16.11
C GLU A 27 3.65 -29.45 -15.96
N ARG A 28 2.43 -29.94 -15.71
CA ARG A 28 2.12 -31.36 -15.58
C ARG A 28 0.90 -31.71 -16.42
N ASN A 29 0.85 -32.97 -16.83
CA ASN A 29 -0.30 -33.53 -17.53
C ASN A 29 -0.76 -34.80 -16.79
N ASN A 30 -1.54 -34.60 -15.73
CA ASN A 30 -2.10 -35.68 -14.91
C ASN A 30 -3.56 -35.36 -14.64
N ASN A 31 -4.48 -36.15 -15.20
CA ASN A 31 -5.92 -35.86 -15.26
C ASN A 31 -6.23 -34.47 -15.85
N GLY A 32 -5.42 -34.05 -16.83
CA GLY A 32 -5.51 -32.73 -17.48
C GLY A 32 -4.24 -31.89 -17.28
N LYS A 33 -4.06 -30.90 -18.16
CA LYS A 33 -2.94 -29.95 -18.11
C LYS A 33 -3.09 -29.04 -16.88
N ASN A 34 -2.04 -28.90 -16.10
CA ASN A 34 -1.99 -28.01 -14.94
C ASN A 34 -0.57 -27.49 -14.70
N TRP A 35 -0.48 -26.40 -13.93
CA TRP A 35 0.77 -25.80 -13.51
C TRP A 35 0.86 -25.79 -11.99
N GLN A 36 2.01 -26.16 -11.46
CA GLN A 36 2.27 -26.17 -10.03
C GLN A 36 3.37 -25.15 -9.68
N PHE A 37 3.00 -24.15 -8.89
CA PHE A 37 3.90 -23.14 -8.35
C PHE A 37 4.40 -23.51 -6.96
N LYS A 38 5.69 -23.27 -6.73
CA LYS A 38 6.32 -23.30 -5.40
C LYS A 38 6.99 -21.97 -5.13
N PHE A 39 7.11 -21.61 -3.85
CA PHE A 39 7.66 -20.33 -3.43
C PHE A 39 8.84 -20.51 -2.46
N SER A 40 9.84 -19.62 -2.50
CA SER A 40 10.94 -19.59 -1.52
C SER A 40 10.49 -18.98 -0.20
N ASN A 41 9.51 -18.08 -0.26
CA ASN A 41 9.05 -17.27 0.87
C ASN A 41 7.66 -17.68 1.40
N SER A 42 7.18 -18.87 1.03
CA SER A 42 5.94 -19.48 1.56
C SER A 42 6.02 -21.01 1.45
N GLY A 43 5.40 -21.71 2.40
CA GLY A 43 5.24 -23.16 2.35
C GLY A 43 4.13 -23.65 1.40
N ALA A 44 3.40 -22.73 0.77
CA ALA A 44 2.29 -23.03 -0.12
C ALA A 44 2.75 -23.66 -1.45
N ILE A 45 1.91 -24.54 -1.98
CA ILE A 45 2.04 -25.12 -3.32
C ILE A 45 0.71 -24.88 -4.03
N VAL A 46 0.74 -24.08 -5.09
CA VAL A 46 -0.46 -23.69 -5.85
C VAL A 46 -0.52 -24.52 -7.13
N THR A 47 -1.61 -25.25 -7.33
CA THR A 47 -1.90 -25.97 -8.57
C THR A 47 -3.04 -25.27 -9.31
N ILE A 48 -2.79 -24.90 -10.58
CA ILE A 48 -3.75 -24.24 -11.46
C ILE A 48 -4.03 -25.15 -12.66
N TYR A 49 -5.30 -25.49 -12.89
CA TYR A 49 -5.71 -26.34 -14.00
C TYR A 49 -6.04 -25.52 -15.26
N ASP A 50 -5.60 -25.99 -16.45
CA ASP A 50 -6.05 -25.49 -17.74
C ASP A 50 -7.48 -26.00 -18.01
N SER A 51 -8.48 -25.27 -17.50
CA SER A 51 -9.88 -25.67 -17.56
C SER A 51 -10.81 -24.47 -17.57
N ASN A 52 -12.00 -24.65 -18.16
CA ASN A 52 -13.08 -23.66 -18.14
C ASN A 52 -13.67 -23.42 -16.74
N VAL A 53 -13.44 -24.34 -15.79
CA VAL A 53 -13.79 -24.10 -14.38
C VAL A 53 -12.77 -23.13 -13.80
N VAL A 54 -13.22 -21.96 -13.36
CA VAL A 54 -12.34 -20.88 -12.87
C VAL A 54 -12.04 -20.98 -11.36
N LYS A 55 -12.92 -21.61 -10.57
CA LYS A 55 -12.77 -21.75 -9.10
C LYS A 55 -12.28 -23.14 -8.68
N ASN A 56 -11.25 -23.66 -9.35
CA ASN A 56 -10.76 -25.01 -9.13
C ASN A 56 -9.25 -25.09 -8.84
N SER A 57 -8.57 -23.98 -8.57
CA SER A 57 -7.20 -24.05 -8.10
C SER A 57 -7.13 -24.79 -6.76
N VAL A 58 -5.98 -25.40 -6.48
CA VAL A 58 -5.73 -26.11 -5.24
C VAL A 58 -4.49 -25.50 -4.59
N VAL A 59 -4.59 -25.16 -3.31
CA VAL A 59 -3.46 -24.69 -2.50
C VAL A 59 -3.20 -25.73 -1.43
N ASN A 60 -2.00 -26.31 -1.44
CA ASN A 60 -1.52 -27.33 -0.51
C ASN A 60 -0.17 -26.90 0.08
N GLY A 61 0.55 -27.84 0.71
CA GLY A 61 1.89 -27.61 1.24
C GLY A 61 1.89 -27.37 2.76
N LYS A 62 2.95 -26.74 3.26
CA LYS A 62 3.16 -26.44 4.68
C LYS A 62 2.76 -25.00 5.05
N CYS A 63 1.83 -24.40 4.30
CA CYS A 63 1.20 -23.14 4.67
C CYS A 63 0.11 -23.35 5.74
N ASP A 64 -0.17 -22.30 6.51
CA ASP A 64 -1.28 -22.29 7.44
C ASP A 64 -2.65 -22.30 6.71
N SER A 65 -3.72 -22.48 7.47
CA SER A 65 -5.07 -22.56 6.92
C SER A 65 -5.56 -21.24 6.31
N GLU A 66 -5.12 -20.10 6.86
CA GLU A 66 -5.52 -18.78 6.40
C GLU A 66 -4.90 -18.46 5.04
N GLU A 67 -3.59 -18.67 4.90
CA GLU A 67 -2.87 -18.54 3.63
C GLU A 67 -3.47 -19.47 2.58
N ARG A 68 -3.76 -20.73 2.95
CA ARG A 68 -4.35 -21.70 2.03
C ARG A 68 -5.68 -21.22 1.44
N GLU A 69 -6.59 -20.75 2.30
CA GLU A 69 -7.92 -20.28 1.88
C GLU A 69 -7.83 -19.00 1.06
N LYS A 70 -7.12 -17.98 1.57
CA LYS A 70 -7.02 -16.67 0.92
C LYS A 70 -6.23 -16.73 -0.39
N LEU A 71 -5.13 -17.48 -0.44
CA LEU A 71 -4.34 -17.64 -1.67
C LEU A 71 -5.16 -18.38 -2.75
N LYS A 72 -5.97 -19.37 -2.36
CA LYS A 72 -6.88 -20.04 -3.30
C LYS A 72 -7.86 -19.03 -3.92
N MET A 73 -8.49 -18.19 -3.10
CA MET A 73 -9.41 -17.16 -3.58
C MET A 73 -8.72 -16.16 -4.52
N ILE A 74 -7.49 -15.75 -4.19
CA ILE A 74 -6.71 -14.82 -5.01
C ILE A 74 -6.36 -15.46 -6.37
N VAL A 75 -5.86 -16.69 -6.37
CA VAL A 75 -5.46 -17.40 -7.59
C VAL A 75 -6.67 -17.67 -8.50
N ASP A 76 -7.79 -18.11 -7.93
CA ASP A 76 -9.04 -18.29 -8.67
C ASP A 76 -9.53 -16.94 -9.24
N GLY A 77 -9.39 -15.84 -8.48
CA GLY A 77 -9.70 -14.49 -8.92
C GLY A 77 -8.80 -13.95 -10.04
N PHE A 78 -7.51 -14.30 -10.04
CA PHE A 78 -6.62 -13.99 -11.17
C PHE A 78 -6.99 -14.80 -12.41
N LYS A 79 -7.32 -16.09 -12.23
CA LYS A 79 -7.74 -16.97 -13.33
C LYS A 79 -9.06 -16.51 -13.97
N SER A 80 -10.00 -16.01 -13.19
CA SER A 80 -11.28 -15.46 -13.67
C SER A 80 -11.19 -13.99 -14.15
N ASN A 81 -10.06 -13.32 -13.92
CA ASN A 81 -9.92 -11.86 -14.03
C ASN A 81 -10.88 -11.05 -13.13
N GLU A 82 -11.43 -11.65 -12.06
CA GLU A 82 -12.21 -10.95 -11.03
C GLU A 82 -11.31 -10.07 -10.14
N ILE A 83 -10.02 -10.41 -10.02
CA ILE A 83 -9.04 -9.62 -9.30
C ILE A 83 -8.09 -8.98 -10.30
N LEU A 84 -8.08 -7.65 -10.30
CA LEU A 84 -7.12 -6.82 -11.02
C LEU A 84 -6.24 -6.11 -9.99
N LEU A 85 -4.92 -6.26 -10.13
CA LEU A 85 -3.97 -5.57 -9.28
C LEU A 85 -3.87 -4.10 -9.72
N LYS A 86 -3.69 -3.22 -8.74
CA LYS A 86 -3.39 -1.81 -9.00
C LYS A 86 -1.90 -1.66 -9.34
N ASP A 87 -1.56 -0.68 -10.17
CA ASP A 87 -0.16 -0.45 -10.59
C ASP A 87 0.79 -0.21 -9.39
N ILE A 88 0.27 0.42 -8.33
CA ILE A 88 1.01 0.71 -7.10
C ILE A 88 1.43 -0.56 -6.32
N ASN A 89 0.77 -1.70 -6.55
CA ASN A 89 0.96 -2.94 -5.77
C ASN A 89 2.42 -3.42 -5.82
N LYS A 90 3.04 -3.42 -7.00
CA LYS A 90 4.45 -3.81 -7.19
C LYS A 90 5.40 -2.85 -6.45
N THR A 91 5.13 -1.55 -6.52
CA THR A 91 5.93 -0.52 -5.84
C THR A 91 5.92 -0.74 -4.33
N ILE A 92 4.75 -0.99 -3.74
CA ILE A 92 4.63 -1.17 -2.28
C ILE A 92 5.25 -2.48 -1.81
N VAL A 93 5.10 -3.57 -2.59
CA VAL A 93 5.80 -4.83 -2.31
C VAL A 93 7.32 -4.61 -2.25
N ASN A 94 7.88 -3.82 -3.17
CA ASN A 94 9.31 -3.50 -3.16
C ASN A 94 9.71 -2.63 -1.96
N ILE A 95 8.87 -1.67 -1.57
CA ILE A 95 9.09 -0.84 -0.37
C ILE A 95 9.13 -1.74 0.89
N ILE A 96 8.15 -2.61 1.09
CA ILE A 96 8.12 -3.54 2.24
C ILE A 96 9.35 -4.46 2.26
N ARG A 97 9.74 -4.98 1.09
CA ARG A 97 10.93 -5.85 0.97
C ARG A 97 12.23 -5.14 1.28
N SER A 98 12.29 -3.81 1.16
CA SER A 98 13.51 -3.05 1.45
C SER A 98 13.86 -3.04 2.95
N LYS A 99 12.89 -3.34 3.83
CA LYS A 99 13.07 -3.46 5.30
C LYS A 99 13.84 -2.28 5.91
N LYS A 100 13.52 -1.09 5.44
CA LYS A 100 14.01 0.18 5.98
C LYS A 100 12.87 1.19 5.88
N GLU A 101 12.97 2.29 6.61
CA GLU A 101 12.14 3.46 6.38
C GLU A 101 12.90 4.53 5.60
N ASP A 102 12.17 5.45 4.97
CA ASP A 102 12.75 6.51 4.16
C ASP A 102 11.87 7.78 4.19
N TYR A 103 12.34 8.86 3.56
CA TYR A 103 11.67 10.17 3.56
C TYR A 103 10.28 10.20 2.92
N PHE A 104 9.93 9.19 2.13
CA PHE A 104 8.69 9.14 1.36
C PHE A 104 7.77 8.00 1.77
N TYR A 105 8.06 7.26 2.84
CA TYR A 105 7.08 6.30 3.36
C TYR A 105 7.26 6.01 4.83
N ASP A 106 6.18 5.54 5.44
CA ASP A 106 6.08 5.20 6.85
C ASP A 106 5.17 3.97 6.99
N PHE A 107 5.52 3.06 7.91
CA PHE A 107 4.75 1.86 8.21
C PHE A 107 3.92 2.04 9.48
N LYS A 108 2.73 1.43 9.50
CA LYS A 108 1.85 1.38 10.67
C LYS A 108 1.17 0.03 10.75
N GLU A 109 1.14 -0.57 11.95
CA GLU A 109 0.46 -1.86 12.17
C GLU A 109 -1.06 -1.71 12.00
N ILE A 110 -1.66 -0.72 12.66
CA ILE A 110 -3.09 -0.40 12.53
C ILE A 110 -3.26 1.05 12.07
N LEU A 111 -4.39 1.32 11.42
CA LEU A 111 -4.79 2.71 11.22
C LEU A 111 -5.01 3.34 12.59
N HIS A 112 -4.49 4.56 12.76
CA HIS A 112 -4.67 5.31 14.00
C HIS A 112 -6.14 5.34 14.41
N LYS A 113 -6.42 4.95 15.67
CA LYS A 113 -7.76 5.11 16.24
C LYS A 113 -8.15 6.58 16.37
N ASP A 114 -7.17 7.47 16.39
CA ASP A 114 -7.36 8.92 16.39
C ASP A 114 -6.92 9.54 15.05
N ASN A 115 -7.84 10.27 14.44
CA ASN A 115 -7.64 11.16 13.31
C ASN A 115 -6.50 12.19 13.51
N GLU A 116 -6.16 12.55 14.76
CA GLU A 116 -5.03 13.45 15.07
C GLU A 116 -3.70 12.91 14.55
N GLN A 117 -3.37 11.66 14.88
CA GLN A 117 -2.10 11.06 14.50
C GLN A 117 -2.05 10.79 12.99
N LEU A 118 -3.18 10.39 12.40
CA LEU A 118 -3.32 10.25 10.95
C LEU A 118 -3.07 11.57 10.22
N LEU A 119 -3.63 12.69 10.72
CA LEU A 119 -3.40 14.00 10.13
C LEU A 119 -1.93 14.42 10.23
N HIS A 120 -1.28 14.16 11.37
CA HIS A 120 0.13 14.46 11.56
C HIS A 120 1.02 13.72 10.56
N ASP A 121 0.80 12.41 10.39
CA ASP A 121 1.55 11.59 9.44
C ASP A 121 1.32 12.07 7.99
N ILE A 122 0.07 12.35 7.60
CA ILE A 122 -0.26 12.89 6.28
C ILE A 122 0.42 14.24 6.04
N LEU A 123 0.40 15.16 7.01
CA LEU A 123 1.06 16.46 6.89
C LEU A 123 2.58 16.30 6.70
N CYS A 124 3.22 15.45 7.51
CA CYS A 124 4.67 15.22 7.41
C CYS A 124 5.05 14.59 6.07
N LEU A 125 4.32 13.56 5.62
CA LEU A 125 4.56 12.89 4.34
C LEU A 125 4.29 13.81 3.14
N SER A 126 3.23 14.61 3.19
CA SER A 126 2.90 15.56 2.11
C SER A 126 3.90 16.71 2.02
N ASN A 127 4.59 17.02 3.13
CA ASN A 127 5.63 18.02 3.22
C ASN A 127 7.04 17.39 3.24
N ASN A 128 7.24 16.25 2.55
CA ASN A 128 8.58 15.69 2.40
C ASN A 128 9.46 16.64 1.56
N LEU A 129 10.72 16.79 1.94
CA LEU A 129 11.62 17.79 1.36
C LEU A 129 11.99 17.52 -0.10
N GLU A 130 11.78 16.31 -0.58
CA GLU A 130 12.02 15.93 -1.98
C GLU A 130 10.82 16.21 -2.90
N ASN A 131 9.66 16.61 -2.32
CA ASN A 131 8.38 16.79 -3.00
C ASN A 131 8.05 15.63 -3.95
N LYS A 132 8.15 14.40 -3.42
CA LYS A 132 7.79 13.17 -4.13
C LYS A 132 6.50 12.59 -3.55
N ASP A 133 5.86 11.74 -4.35
CA ASP A 133 4.78 10.89 -3.86
C ASP A 133 5.26 10.12 -2.63
N ALA A 134 4.47 10.18 -1.55
CA ALA A 134 4.79 9.56 -0.29
C ALA A 134 3.68 8.61 0.18
N TYR A 135 4.00 7.61 0.98
CA TYR A 135 3.09 6.49 1.30
C TYR A 135 3.03 6.22 2.80
N LEU A 136 1.83 6.32 3.38
CA LEU A 136 1.55 5.69 4.67
C LEU A 136 1.02 4.28 4.39
N ILE A 137 1.72 3.26 4.87
CA ILE A 137 1.43 1.85 4.58
C ILE A 137 0.95 1.17 5.88
N ILE A 138 -0.34 0.79 5.90
CA ILE A 138 -1.02 0.24 7.06
C ILE A 138 -1.15 -1.28 6.93
N GLY A 139 -0.93 -2.01 8.03
CA GLY A 139 -0.94 -3.47 8.10
C GLY A 139 0.47 -4.07 8.10
N VAL A 140 1.48 -3.28 8.48
CA VAL A 140 2.89 -3.67 8.57
C VAL A 140 3.44 -3.25 9.93
N ARG A 141 4.07 -4.17 10.65
CA ARG A 141 4.69 -3.93 11.95
C ARG A 141 6.04 -3.21 11.82
N ASP A 142 6.54 -2.70 12.94
CA ASP A 142 7.85 -2.03 13.03
C ASP A 142 9.03 -2.94 12.62
N ASP A 143 8.86 -4.27 12.72
CA ASP A 143 9.84 -5.27 12.26
C ASP A 143 9.67 -5.65 10.78
N TYR A 144 8.82 -4.91 10.05
CA TYR A 144 8.42 -5.12 8.66
C TYR A 144 7.63 -6.41 8.40
N GLU A 145 7.11 -7.06 9.45
CA GLU A 145 6.16 -8.16 9.29
C GLU A 145 4.82 -7.64 8.77
N VAL A 146 4.33 -8.22 7.67
CA VAL A 146 3.01 -7.89 7.14
C VAL A 146 1.94 -8.68 7.88
N ILE A 147 1.14 -7.98 8.68
CA ILE A 147 0.00 -8.53 9.42
C ILE A 147 -1.32 -8.38 8.65
N GLY A 148 -1.38 -7.44 7.70
CA GLY A 148 -2.57 -7.13 6.93
C GLY A 148 -3.56 -6.23 7.67
N ILE A 149 -4.70 -5.97 7.04
CA ILE A 149 -5.83 -5.21 7.60
C ILE A 149 -7.11 -6.06 7.61
N ASN A 150 -8.04 -5.73 8.50
CA ASN A 150 -9.39 -6.30 8.50
C ASN A 150 -10.28 -5.53 7.51
N ASP A 151 -11.30 -6.18 6.94
CA ASP A 151 -12.20 -5.59 5.92
C ASP A 151 -13.18 -4.53 6.48
N GLU A 152 -13.06 -4.10 7.74
CA GLU A 152 -13.99 -3.16 8.39
C GLU A 152 -13.72 -1.67 8.05
N TRP A 153 -12.58 -1.36 7.42
CA TRP A 153 -12.17 0.02 7.17
C TRP A 153 -12.83 0.62 5.92
N LYS A 154 -13.36 1.84 6.03
CA LYS A 154 -14.00 2.59 4.93
C LYS A 154 -13.18 3.82 4.57
N SER A 155 -12.63 3.85 3.36
CA SER A 155 -11.82 4.95 2.82
C SER A 155 -12.53 6.32 2.83
N ASN A 156 -13.85 6.35 2.64
CA ASN A 156 -14.65 7.59 2.65
C ASN A 156 -14.48 8.39 3.95
N ASN A 157 -14.30 7.72 5.09
CA ASN A 157 -14.13 8.39 6.38
C ASN A 157 -12.88 9.28 6.42
N ILE A 158 -11.80 8.87 5.75
CA ILE A 158 -10.54 9.62 5.73
C ILE A 158 -10.65 10.83 4.79
N TYR A 159 -11.27 10.66 3.62
CA TYR A 159 -11.50 11.79 2.70
C TYR A 159 -12.38 12.86 3.32
N ASP A 160 -13.50 12.46 3.94
CA ASP A 160 -14.41 13.38 4.61
C ASP A 160 -13.73 14.07 5.79
N PHE A 161 -12.91 13.34 6.55
CA PHE A 161 -12.09 13.90 7.62
C PHE A 161 -11.15 14.99 7.10
N ILE A 162 -10.31 14.70 6.11
CA ILE A 162 -9.37 15.69 5.55
C ILE A 162 -10.11 16.90 4.97
N LYS A 163 -11.26 16.68 4.32
CA LYS A 163 -12.08 17.76 3.76
C LYS A 163 -12.73 18.65 4.82
N SER A 164 -12.99 18.11 6.02
CA SER A 164 -13.60 18.87 7.12
C SER A 164 -12.66 19.89 7.76
N LEU A 165 -11.35 19.73 7.58
CA LEU A 165 -10.32 20.58 8.16
C LEU A 165 -10.14 21.88 7.39
N LYS A 166 -9.66 22.92 8.09
CA LYS A 166 -9.33 24.22 7.50
C LYS A 166 -7.83 24.32 7.27
N PHE A 167 -7.43 24.20 6.02
CA PHE A 167 -6.05 24.36 5.57
C PHE A 167 -5.80 25.78 5.09
N ALA A 168 -4.57 26.26 5.25
CA ALA A 168 -4.18 27.58 4.80
C ALA A 168 -4.40 27.76 3.29
N GLY A 169 -5.10 28.84 2.91
CA GLY A 169 -5.44 29.15 1.53
C GLY A 169 -6.36 28.11 0.86
N ASP A 170 -7.11 27.32 1.65
CA ASP A 170 -7.93 26.19 1.21
C ASP A 170 -7.13 25.11 0.43
N ARG A 171 -5.81 25.04 0.67
CA ARG A 171 -4.90 24.07 0.02
C ARG A 171 -4.70 22.86 0.91
N ARG A 172 -5.41 21.78 0.63
CA ARG A 172 -5.23 20.49 1.33
C ARG A 172 -4.33 19.54 0.53
N PRO A 173 -3.60 18.64 1.20
CA PRO A 173 -2.94 17.52 0.53
C PRO A 173 -3.93 16.71 -0.32
N ASN A 174 -3.48 16.31 -1.51
CA ASN A 174 -4.20 15.34 -2.32
C ASN A 174 -3.77 13.94 -1.90
N ILE A 175 -4.71 13.12 -1.43
CA ILE A 175 -4.45 11.74 -1.01
C ILE A 175 -5.17 10.75 -1.91
N GLN A 176 -4.58 9.57 -2.12
CA GLN A 176 -5.21 8.42 -2.78
C GLN A 176 -5.12 7.23 -1.84
N ILE A 177 -6.24 6.54 -1.64
CA ILE A 177 -6.34 5.42 -0.70
C ILE A 177 -6.62 4.14 -1.48
N ASP A 178 -5.70 3.19 -1.38
CA ASP A 178 -5.77 1.92 -2.09
C ASP A 178 -5.63 0.74 -1.13
N GLU A 179 -6.54 -0.22 -1.23
CA GLU A 179 -6.28 -1.59 -0.77
C GLU A 179 -5.47 -2.33 -1.83
N ILE A 180 -4.40 -2.98 -1.39
CA ILE A 180 -3.50 -3.76 -2.24
C ILE A 180 -3.16 -5.10 -1.57
N TYR A 181 -2.61 -6.04 -2.33
CA TYR A 181 -2.21 -7.35 -1.82
C TYR A 181 -0.73 -7.43 -1.51
N PHE A 182 -0.40 -8.01 -0.36
CA PHE A 182 0.93 -8.54 -0.05
C PHE A 182 0.76 -10.01 0.39
N LYS A 183 1.24 -10.92 -0.46
CA LYS A 183 0.94 -12.35 -0.45
C LYS A 183 -0.57 -12.56 -0.37
N TYR A 184 -1.04 -13.37 0.58
CA TYR A 184 -2.45 -13.66 0.82
C TYR A 184 -3.16 -12.60 1.68
N LYS A 185 -2.45 -11.55 2.12
CA LYS A 185 -2.98 -10.50 2.99
C LYS A 185 -3.28 -9.23 2.19
N LYS A 186 -4.28 -8.47 2.62
CA LYS A 186 -4.51 -7.10 2.14
C LYS A 186 -3.84 -6.11 3.07
N ILE A 187 -3.34 -5.02 2.52
CA ILE A 187 -2.84 -3.85 3.24
C ILE A 187 -3.48 -2.59 2.66
N MET A 188 -3.55 -1.52 3.44
CA MET A 188 -4.04 -0.22 2.99
C MET A 188 -2.88 0.74 2.79
N VAL A 189 -2.93 1.48 1.69
CA VAL A 189 -1.91 2.46 1.33
C VAL A 189 -2.58 3.80 1.15
N ILE A 190 -2.12 4.81 1.90
CA ILE A 190 -2.50 6.21 1.71
C ILE A 190 -1.33 6.89 1.01
N LYS A 191 -1.49 7.14 -0.28
CA LYS A 191 -0.55 7.90 -1.09
C LYS A 191 -0.81 9.39 -0.93
N CYS A 192 0.14 10.13 -0.39
CA CYS A 192 0.19 11.59 -0.44
C CYS A 192 0.85 12.00 -1.76
N VAL A 193 0.08 12.62 -2.65
CA VAL A 193 0.54 12.98 -4.00
C VAL A 193 1.42 14.23 -3.91
N ALA A 194 2.57 14.20 -4.58
CA ALA A 194 3.46 15.36 -4.71
C ALA A 194 2.70 16.59 -5.23
N SER A 195 3.05 17.77 -4.72
CA SER A 195 2.34 18.99 -5.07
C SER A 195 3.22 20.23 -4.99
N SER A 196 3.00 21.17 -5.90
CA SER A 196 3.56 22.53 -5.82
C SER A 196 2.81 23.43 -4.83
N ASP A 197 1.78 22.92 -4.16
CA ASP A 197 1.02 23.69 -3.17
C ASP A 197 1.53 23.50 -1.74
N VAL A 198 2.64 22.77 -1.57
CA VAL A 198 3.40 22.72 -0.32
C VAL A 198 3.94 24.11 0.06
N PRO A 199 4.15 24.42 1.34
CA PRO A 199 3.86 23.59 2.51
C PRO A 199 2.35 23.51 2.80
N PHE A 200 1.88 22.32 3.16
CA PHE A 200 0.54 22.11 3.70
C PHE A 200 0.55 22.30 5.22
N TYR A 201 -0.36 23.12 5.73
CA TYR A 201 -0.56 23.34 7.16
C TYR A 201 -1.97 23.82 7.45
N LEU A 202 -2.40 23.71 8.70
CA LEU A 202 -3.73 24.10 9.11
C LEU A 202 -3.83 25.63 9.29
N GLU A 203 -4.97 26.19 8.92
CA GLU A 203 -5.38 27.54 9.29
C GLU A 203 -6.11 27.54 10.64
N LYS A 204 -6.82 26.44 10.97
CA LYS A 204 -7.45 26.27 12.28
C LYS A 204 -6.97 24.99 12.93
N ARG A 205 -6.59 25.12 14.21
CA ARG A 205 -6.13 24.02 15.04
C ARG A 205 -7.11 22.85 15.03
N TYR A 206 -6.57 21.63 14.93
CA TYR A 206 -7.32 20.39 15.11
C TYR A 206 -6.68 19.56 16.22
N LYS A 207 -7.34 19.49 17.37
CA LYS A 207 -6.83 18.78 18.57
C LYS A 207 -5.38 19.18 18.89
N GLY A 208 -4.44 18.22 18.93
CA GLY A 208 -3.01 18.48 19.14
C GLY A 208 -2.24 18.99 17.92
N ILE A 209 -2.86 19.11 16.73
CA ILE A 209 -2.23 19.68 15.54
C ILE A 209 -2.48 21.18 15.49
N ASN A 210 -1.43 21.95 15.77
CA ASN A 210 -1.50 23.41 15.80
C ASN A 210 -1.73 24.02 14.40
N ASP A 211 -2.45 25.13 14.37
CA ASP A 211 -2.56 26.05 13.24
C ASP A 211 -1.24 26.76 12.95
N HIS A 212 -1.04 27.11 11.68
CA HIS A 212 0.13 27.83 11.16
C HIS A 212 1.49 27.13 11.40
N GLN A 213 1.47 25.88 11.86
CA GLN A 213 2.64 25.07 12.11
C GLN A 213 2.87 24.11 10.93
N ILE A 214 4.09 24.17 10.39
CA ILE A 214 4.53 23.30 9.31
C ILE A 214 5.29 22.13 9.91
N TYR A 215 4.87 20.93 9.57
CA TYR A 215 5.52 19.68 9.92
C TYR A 215 6.11 19.05 8.66
N THR A 216 7.33 18.53 8.76
CA THR A 216 8.05 17.85 7.68
C THR A 216 8.41 16.42 8.09
N ARG A 217 8.65 15.57 7.08
CA ARG A 217 9.40 14.32 7.24
C ARG A 217 10.81 14.49 6.65
N VAL A 218 11.82 14.21 7.46
CA VAL A 218 13.25 14.25 7.08
C VAL A 218 13.86 12.88 7.37
N GLY A 219 14.24 12.15 6.32
CA GLY A 219 14.56 10.73 6.48
C GLY A 219 13.36 9.97 7.04
N ASP A 220 13.54 9.16 8.07
CA ASP A 220 12.46 8.44 8.75
C ASP A 220 11.75 9.24 9.85
N THR A 221 12.16 10.49 10.07
CA THR A 221 11.75 11.26 11.25
C THR A 221 10.72 12.33 10.88
N ASN A 222 9.57 12.31 11.56
CA ASN A 222 8.55 13.36 11.49
C ASN A 222 8.88 14.49 12.48
N THR A 223 8.59 15.74 12.11
CA THR A 223 8.64 16.88 13.04
C THR A 223 7.70 16.61 14.22
N PRO A 224 8.16 16.64 15.48
CA PRO A 224 7.29 16.42 16.64
C PRO A 224 6.09 17.38 16.67
N ARG A 225 4.93 16.94 17.15
CA ARG A 225 3.69 17.76 17.17
C ARG A 225 3.84 19.10 17.91
N ASN A 226 4.73 19.17 18.90
CA ASN A 226 5.02 20.37 19.67
C ASN A 226 6.20 21.19 19.11
N GLN A 227 6.71 20.88 17.92
CA GLN A 227 7.85 21.55 17.28
C GLN A 227 7.55 21.93 15.84
N HIS A 228 8.27 22.93 15.34
CA HIS A 228 8.15 23.38 13.96
C HIS A 228 9.28 22.79 13.11
N ALA A 229 9.02 22.59 11.82
CA ALA A 229 10.09 22.34 10.85
C ALA A 229 11.14 23.46 10.91
N SER A 230 12.38 23.13 10.57
CA SER A 230 13.45 24.11 10.58
C SER A 230 13.22 25.21 9.54
N TYR A 231 13.84 26.37 9.74
CA TYR A 231 13.74 27.49 8.78
C TYR A 231 14.11 27.05 7.35
N ASN A 232 15.20 26.30 7.21
CA ASN A 232 15.70 25.81 5.91
C ASN A 232 14.71 24.82 5.26
N ASP A 233 14.07 23.97 6.06
CA ASP A 233 13.07 23.02 5.57
C ASP A 233 11.82 23.74 5.05
N ILE A 234 11.38 24.77 5.79
CA ILE A 234 10.25 25.63 5.39
C ILE A 234 10.58 26.37 4.10
N GLU A 235 11.76 26.99 4.01
CA GLU A 235 12.22 27.67 2.79
C GLU A 235 12.27 26.71 1.60
N ARG A 236 12.79 25.48 1.80
CA ARG A 236 12.82 24.46 0.77
C ARG A 236 11.42 24.10 0.26
N LEU A 237 10.43 23.93 1.13
CA LEU A 237 9.05 23.66 0.71
C LEU A 237 8.48 24.83 -0.11
N TRP A 238 8.65 26.06 0.37
CA TRP A 238 8.21 27.25 -0.38
C TRP A 238 8.91 27.40 -1.73
N SER A 239 10.14 26.91 -1.88
CA SER A 239 10.82 26.93 -3.18
C SER A 239 10.06 26.13 -4.25
N PHE A 240 9.42 25.00 -3.90
CA PHE A 240 8.56 24.27 -4.82
C PHE A 240 7.30 25.05 -5.20
N HIS A 241 6.77 25.82 -4.24
CA HIS A 241 5.60 26.66 -4.46
C HIS A 241 5.87 27.81 -5.43
N PHE A 242 6.96 28.53 -5.21
CA PHE A 242 7.30 29.69 -6.04
C PHE A 242 7.81 29.30 -7.42
N ASN A 243 8.37 28.09 -7.57
CA ASN A 243 8.83 27.56 -8.85
C ASN A 243 7.73 26.85 -9.66
N LYS A 244 6.45 27.04 -9.32
CA LYS A 244 5.30 26.54 -10.08
C LYS A 244 5.29 27.22 -11.47
N LYS A 245 5.78 26.51 -12.48
CA LYS A 245 5.61 26.89 -13.89
C LYS A 245 4.18 26.63 -14.34
#